data_AF-A0A7J0BN26-F1
#
_entry.id   AF-A0A7J0BN26-F1
#
_cell.length_a   1.000
_cell.length_b   1.000
_cell.length_c   1.000
_cell.angle_alpha   90.00
_cell.angle_beta   90.00
_cell.angle_gamma   90.00
#
_symmetry.space_group_name_H-M   'P 1'
#
loop_
_entity.id
_entity.type
_entity.pdbx_description
1 polymer ?
#
loop_
_entity_poly.entity_id
_entity_poly.type
_entity_poly.pdbx_seq_one_letter_code
_entity_poly.pdbx_strand_id
1 'polypeptide(L)'
;MTVTFCYRGKRDYILGADILDYVLQEASISIDASGYDFLVVKKAHGICRISDSSSVDADSGRVAALKIGSQEFSIFETDDKPVLRVVCDESSMSGFFTIDESGSCVNVSSPINNASFARSAVVAFKYLLNSILGNEGRSYLFVRLNMKAIPSASFAIRYARIVAKKFYEGVIVADGNEVGRIYFSEGVSNVGN
;
A
#
# COMPACT_ATOMS: atom_id res chain seq x y z
N MET A 1 -16.29 3.58 8.86
CA MET A 1 -16.58 3.67 7.41
C MET A 1 -16.39 2.26 6.87
N THR A 2 -17.38 1.66 6.22
CA THR A 2 -17.25 0.30 5.66
C THR A 2 -16.33 0.33 4.44
N VAL A 3 -15.24 -0.45 4.46
CA VAL A 3 -14.35 -0.62 3.31
C VAL A 3 -15.08 -1.43 2.25
N THR A 4 -15.39 -0.77 1.14
CA THR A 4 -15.96 -1.41 -0.04
C THR A 4 -14.87 -1.60 -1.09
N PHE A 5 -14.62 -2.84 -1.47
CA PHE A 5 -13.70 -3.13 -2.57
C PHE A 5 -14.20 -2.54 -3.88
N CYS A 6 -13.29 -1.88 -4.60
CA CYS A 6 -13.56 -1.27 -5.89
C CYS A 6 -12.34 -1.36 -6.80
N TYR A 7 -12.57 -1.22 -8.10
CA TYR A 7 -11.50 -0.97 -9.05
C TYR A 7 -11.26 0.53 -9.20
N ARG A 8 -10.00 0.96 -9.15
CA ARG A 8 -9.64 2.39 -9.28
C ARG A 8 -9.06 2.71 -10.66
N GLY A 9 -9.70 3.65 -11.36
CA GLY A 9 -9.32 4.08 -12.71
C GLY A 9 -9.47 2.94 -13.72
N LYS A 10 -8.41 2.68 -14.51
CA LYS A 10 -8.38 1.62 -15.53
C LYS A 10 -7.93 0.25 -15.00
N ARG A 11 -7.61 0.13 -13.71
CA ARG A 11 -7.13 -1.13 -13.13
C ARG A 11 -8.23 -2.19 -13.10
N ASP A 12 -7.84 -3.44 -13.22
CA ASP A 12 -8.68 -4.63 -13.12
C ASP A 12 -8.37 -5.44 -11.84
N TYR A 13 -7.68 -4.80 -10.89
CA TYR A 13 -7.31 -5.36 -9.60
C TYR A 13 -7.56 -4.36 -8.47
N ILE A 14 -7.76 -4.88 -7.27
CA ILE A 14 -7.91 -4.13 -6.01
C ILE A 14 -6.52 -3.69 -5.53
N LEU A 15 -6.39 -2.44 -5.07
CA LEU A 15 -5.12 -1.96 -4.55
C LEU A 15 -4.79 -2.63 -3.21
N GLY A 16 -3.52 -3.00 -3.01
CA GLY A 16 -3.09 -3.58 -1.74
C GLY A 16 -3.34 -2.67 -0.53
N ALA A 17 -3.34 -1.34 -0.71
CA ALA A 17 -3.74 -0.40 0.34
C ALA A 17 -5.22 -0.54 0.73
N ASP A 18 -6.12 -0.75 -0.25
CA ASP A 18 -7.54 -0.98 0.02
C ASP A 18 -7.74 -2.35 0.73
N ILE A 19 -6.90 -3.35 0.44
CA ILE A 19 -6.89 -4.64 1.16
C ILE A 19 -6.43 -4.46 2.61
N LEU A 20 -5.38 -3.69 2.86
CA LEU A 20 -4.93 -3.41 4.23
C LEU A 20 -6.01 -2.70 5.03
N ASP A 21 -6.65 -1.67 4.46
CA ASP A 21 -7.74 -0.95 5.11
C ASP A 21 -8.89 -1.88 5.48
N TYR A 22 -9.27 -2.80 4.57
CA TYR A 22 -10.27 -3.83 4.83
C TYR A 22 -9.88 -4.72 6.02
N VAL A 23 -8.66 -5.24 6.05
CA VAL A 23 -8.23 -6.18 7.10
C VAL A 23 -8.22 -5.50 8.47
N LEU A 24 -7.68 -4.28 8.54
CA LEU A 24 -7.65 -3.52 9.79
C LEU A 24 -9.07 -3.28 10.32
N GLN A 25 -10.01 -2.95 9.44
CA GLN A 25 -11.39 -2.77 9.83
C GLN A 25 -12.06 -4.08 10.26
N GLU A 26 -11.99 -5.13 9.43
CA GLU A 26 -12.70 -6.39 9.63
C GLU A 26 -12.23 -7.10 10.90
N ALA A 27 -10.92 -7.12 11.16
CA ALA A 27 -10.35 -7.69 12.37
C ALA A 27 -10.44 -6.76 13.59
N SER A 28 -11.10 -5.59 13.47
CA SER A 28 -11.23 -4.59 14.54
C SER A 28 -9.89 -4.18 15.15
N ILE A 29 -8.85 -4.10 14.32
CA ILE A 29 -7.50 -3.73 14.73
C ILE A 29 -7.44 -2.20 14.81
N SER A 30 -7.14 -1.67 16.00
CA SER A 30 -6.90 -0.23 16.17
C SER A 30 -5.73 0.21 15.29
N ILE A 31 -5.80 1.43 14.76
CA ILE A 31 -4.70 2.08 14.03
C ILE A 31 -3.47 2.32 14.93
N ASP A 32 -3.69 2.32 16.25
CA ASP A 32 -2.65 2.54 17.26
C ASP A 32 -1.86 1.26 17.59
N ALA A 33 -2.24 0.11 17.00
CA ALA A 33 -1.47 -1.11 17.21
C ALA A 33 -0.04 -0.91 16.69
N SER A 34 0.94 -1.50 17.36
CA SER A 34 2.34 -1.41 16.96
C SER A 34 2.78 -2.69 16.24
N GLY A 35 3.76 -2.58 15.33
CA GLY A 35 4.40 -3.75 14.73
C GLY A 35 3.57 -4.41 13.63
N TYR A 36 3.03 -3.62 12.71
CA TYR A 36 2.38 -4.12 11.51
C TYR A 36 3.40 -4.61 10.49
N ASP A 37 3.08 -5.73 9.86
CA ASP A 37 3.79 -6.22 8.69
C ASP A 37 2.78 -6.74 7.68
N PHE A 38 2.42 -5.89 6.73
CA PHE A 38 1.48 -6.20 5.67
C PHE A 38 2.24 -6.54 4.39
N LEU A 39 1.96 -7.71 3.81
CA LEU A 39 2.55 -8.20 2.58
C LEU A 39 1.45 -8.49 1.56
N VAL A 40 1.60 -7.92 0.37
CA VAL A 40 0.83 -8.29 -0.82
C VAL A 40 1.60 -9.37 -1.57
N VAL A 41 0.98 -10.53 -1.74
CA VAL A 41 1.57 -11.70 -2.40
C VAL A 41 1.32 -11.64 -3.91
N LYS A 42 0.11 -11.24 -4.32
CA LYS A 42 -0.29 -11.10 -5.71
C LYS A 42 -1.43 -10.08 -5.86
N LYS A 43 -1.70 -9.66 -7.09
CA LYS A 43 -2.87 -8.82 -7.40
C LYS A 43 -4.16 -9.59 -7.11
N ALA A 44 -5.11 -8.93 -6.44
CA ALA A 44 -6.45 -9.46 -6.23
C ALA A 44 -7.38 -8.87 -7.31
N HIS A 45 -8.01 -9.75 -8.09
CA HIS A 45 -9.01 -9.41 -9.10
C HIS A 45 -10.45 -9.65 -8.59
N GLY A 46 -10.64 -10.09 -7.36
CA GLY A 46 -11.90 -10.41 -6.72
C GLY A 46 -11.92 -9.91 -5.28
N ILE A 47 -13.12 -9.86 -4.69
CA ILE A 47 -13.34 -9.45 -3.30
C ILE A 47 -12.48 -10.31 -2.38
N CYS A 48 -11.88 -9.70 -1.37
CA CYS A 48 -11.00 -10.38 -0.43
C CYS A 48 -11.73 -10.70 0.88
N ARG A 49 -11.32 -11.78 1.56
CA ARG A 49 -11.80 -12.14 2.90
C ARG A 49 -10.65 -12.57 3.81
N ILE A 50 -10.78 -12.29 5.10
CA ILE A 50 -9.90 -12.86 6.13
C ILE A 50 -10.30 -14.32 6.33
N SER A 51 -9.32 -15.22 6.40
CA SER A 51 -9.55 -16.60 6.85
C SER A 51 -8.75 -16.88 8.12
N ASP A 52 -9.43 -17.44 9.12
CA ASP A 52 -8.83 -17.91 10.37
C ASP A 52 -8.10 -19.26 10.19
N SER A 53 -8.27 -19.90 9.03
CA SER A 53 -7.76 -21.25 8.83
C SER A 53 -6.30 -21.22 8.42
N SER A 54 -5.43 -21.59 9.36
CA SER A 54 -4.07 -22.05 9.10
C SER A 54 -4.01 -23.36 8.26
N SER A 55 -5.14 -23.77 7.65
CA SER A 55 -5.35 -25.07 7.00
C SER A 55 -5.83 -24.99 5.55
N VAL A 56 -5.94 -23.82 4.94
CA VAL A 56 -6.07 -23.70 3.48
C VAL A 56 -4.65 -23.75 2.92
N ASP A 57 -4.38 -24.68 2.00
CA ASP A 57 -3.10 -24.81 1.28
C ASP A 57 -2.48 -23.42 1.07
N ALA A 58 -1.39 -23.13 1.79
CA ALA A 58 -0.93 -21.78 2.10
C ALA A 58 -0.58 -20.90 0.88
N ASP A 59 -0.58 -21.50 -0.32
CA ASP A 59 -0.26 -20.85 -1.59
C ASP A 59 -1.42 -20.85 -2.61
N SER A 60 -2.47 -21.67 -2.47
CA SER A 60 -3.57 -21.68 -3.44
C SER A 60 -4.60 -20.60 -3.10
N GLY A 61 -4.31 -19.35 -3.49
CA GLY A 61 -5.30 -18.27 -3.49
C GLY A 61 -5.04 -17.11 -2.53
N ARG A 62 -4.03 -17.19 -1.67
CA ARG A 62 -3.65 -16.08 -0.79
C ARG A 62 -3.20 -14.88 -1.61
N VAL A 63 -3.77 -13.71 -1.33
CA VAL A 63 -3.44 -12.44 -2.00
C VAL A 63 -2.64 -11.50 -1.12
N ALA A 64 -2.82 -11.59 0.20
CA ALA A 64 -2.08 -10.79 1.17
C ALA A 64 -1.99 -11.50 2.53
N ALA A 65 -1.09 -11.00 3.37
CA ALA A 65 -0.98 -11.38 4.77
C ALA A 65 -0.73 -10.13 5.61
N LEU A 66 -1.30 -10.10 6.82
CA LEU A 66 -1.02 -9.08 7.84
C LEU A 66 -0.53 -9.77 9.10
N LYS A 67 0.66 -9.40 9.58
CA LYS A 67 1.16 -9.82 10.88
C LYS A 67 1.17 -8.65 11.85
N ILE A 68 0.71 -8.89 13.08
CA ILE A 68 0.74 -7.94 14.21
C ILE A 68 1.16 -8.71 15.46
N GLY A 69 2.36 -8.44 15.96
CA GLY A 69 2.93 -9.21 17.07
C GLY A 69 2.98 -10.71 16.73
N SER A 70 2.26 -11.53 17.49
CA SER A 70 2.15 -12.98 17.28
C SER A 70 0.95 -13.40 16.42
N GLN A 71 0.05 -12.47 16.07
CA GLN A 71 -1.13 -12.75 15.26
C GLN A 71 -0.81 -12.60 13.78
N GLU A 72 -1.32 -13.51 12.96
CA GLU A 72 -1.21 -13.47 11.50
C GLU A 72 -2.60 -13.65 10.90
N PHE A 73 -2.97 -12.74 10.01
CA PHE A 73 -4.21 -12.77 9.24
C PHE A 73 -3.84 -13.08 7.79
N SER A 74 -4.37 -14.18 7.27
CA SER A 74 -4.23 -14.51 5.85
C SER A 74 -5.46 -14.03 5.07
N ILE A 75 -5.20 -13.39 3.93
CA ILE A 75 -6.23 -12.80 3.09
C ILE A 75 -6.31 -13.57 1.79
N PHE A 76 -7.52 -14.03 1.48
CA PHE A 76 -7.80 -14.82 0.29
C PHE A 76 -8.76 -14.07 -0.63
N GLU A 77 -8.54 -14.24 -1.93
CA GLU A 77 -9.45 -13.76 -2.97
C GLU A 77 -10.63 -14.72 -3.12
N THR A 78 -11.81 -14.16 -3.37
CA THR A 78 -13.03 -14.89 -3.72
C THR A 78 -13.33 -14.74 -5.21
N ASP A 79 -14.24 -15.56 -5.73
CA ASP A 79 -14.69 -15.47 -7.13
C ASP A 79 -15.56 -14.23 -7.40
N ASP A 80 -16.10 -13.60 -6.35
CA ASP A 80 -16.93 -12.40 -6.46
C ASP A 80 -16.11 -11.20 -6.93
N LYS A 81 -16.60 -10.47 -7.93
CA LYS A 81 -15.94 -9.27 -8.46
C LYS A 81 -16.43 -8.00 -7.76
N PRO A 82 -15.55 -7.00 -7.54
CA PRO A 82 -15.98 -5.65 -7.18
C PRO A 82 -16.99 -5.11 -8.18
N VAL A 83 -18.16 -4.69 -7.69
CA VAL A 83 -19.23 -4.10 -8.53
C VAL A 83 -18.99 -2.61 -8.81
N LEU A 84 -18.12 -1.97 -8.03
CA LEU A 84 -17.82 -0.54 -8.13
C LEU A 84 -16.50 -0.29 -8.87
N ARG A 85 -16.54 0.67 -9.79
CA ARG A 85 -15.35 1.29 -10.37
C ARG A 85 -15.36 2.78 -10.01
N VAL A 86 -14.28 3.24 -9.38
CA VAL A 86 -14.13 4.63 -8.94
C VAL A 86 -13.01 5.32 -9.72
N VAL A 87 -13.05 6.65 -9.77
CA VAL A 87 -11.98 7.45 -10.37
C VAL A 87 -10.68 7.24 -9.59
N CYS A 88 -9.55 7.21 -10.31
CA CYS A 88 -8.23 7.19 -9.69
C CYS A 88 -7.87 8.59 -9.20
N ASP A 89 -7.84 8.77 -7.88
CA ASP A 89 -7.57 10.02 -7.16
C ASP A 89 -6.08 10.24 -6.84
N GLU A 90 -5.20 9.32 -7.24
CA GLU A 90 -3.75 9.43 -6.97
C GLU A 90 -3.13 10.75 -7.47
N SER A 91 -3.58 11.26 -8.62
CA SER A 91 -3.10 12.55 -9.14
C SER A 91 -3.56 13.74 -8.29
N SER A 92 -4.79 13.76 -7.78
CA SER A 92 -5.24 14.87 -6.93
C SER A 92 -4.58 14.85 -5.56
N MET A 93 -4.18 13.68 -5.06
CA MET A 93 -3.41 13.56 -3.81
C MET A 93 -2.01 14.19 -3.91
N SER A 94 -1.44 14.30 -5.10
CA SER A 94 -0.09 14.87 -5.27
C SER A 94 0.04 16.33 -4.83
N GLY A 95 -1.07 17.08 -4.81
CA GLY A 95 -1.09 18.46 -4.29
C GLY A 95 -0.83 18.58 -2.78
N PHE A 96 -0.84 17.48 -2.04
CA PHE A 96 -0.53 17.44 -0.60
C PHE A 96 0.92 17.02 -0.33
N PHE A 97 1.72 16.78 -1.37
CA PHE A 97 3.07 16.26 -1.25
C PHE A 97 4.10 17.33 -1.60
N THR A 98 5.24 17.31 -0.92
CA THR A 98 6.37 18.18 -1.22
C THR A 98 7.65 17.37 -1.22
N ILE A 99 8.39 17.40 -2.32
CA ILE A 99 9.71 16.78 -2.41
C ILE A 99 10.75 17.76 -1.86
N ASP A 100 11.70 17.24 -1.09
CA ASP A 100 12.79 18.03 -0.56
C ASP A 100 13.78 18.48 -1.65
N GLU A 101 14.67 19.41 -1.31
CA GLU A 101 15.65 19.95 -2.27
C GLU A 101 16.58 18.87 -2.85
N SER A 102 16.82 17.79 -2.09
CA SER A 102 17.65 16.68 -2.54
C SER A 102 16.97 15.77 -3.56
N GLY A 103 15.64 15.86 -3.70
CA GLY A 103 14.86 14.98 -4.57
C GLY A 103 14.69 13.56 -4.02
N SER A 104 15.09 13.29 -2.77
CA SER A 104 15.15 11.94 -2.19
C SER A 104 14.12 11.68 -1.10
N CYS A 105 13.34 12.69 -0.71
CA CYS A 105 12.34 12.60 0.33
C CYS A 105 11.04 13.29 -0.09
N VAL A 106 9.91 12.62 0.11
CA VAL A 106 8.57 13.20 -0.03
C VAL A 106 7.97 13.44 1.34
N ASN A 107 7.46 14.64 1.57
CA ASN A 107 6.78 15.05 2.79
C ASN A 107 5.28 15.11 2.56
N VAL A 108 4.51 14.57 3.51
CA VAL A 108 3.06 14.63 3.58
C VAL A 108 2.70 15.46 4.81
N SER A 109 2.40 16.73 4.58
CA SER A 109 2.32 17.76 5.63
C SER A 109 1.07 17.65 6.50
N SER A 110 0.03 16.98 5.99
CA SER A 110 -1.22 16.77 6.71
C SER A 110 -1.93 15.50 6.23
N PRO A 111 -2.78 14.90 7.07
CA PRO A 111 -3.68 13.83 6.63
C PRO A 111 -4.53 14.29 5.43
N ILE A 112 -4.61 13.44 4.40
CA ILE A 112 -5.43 13.72 3.23
C ILE A 112 -6.87 13.29 3.54
N ASN A 113 -7.78 14.25 3.48
CA ASN A 113 -9.21 13.99 3.66
C ASN A 113 -9.67 12.90 2.68
N ASN A 114 -10.36 11.88 3.21
CA ASN A 114 -10.85 10.71 2.47
C ASN A 114 -9.78 9.72 1.97
N ALA A 115 -8.54 9.77 2.49
CA ALA A 115 -7.54 8.73 2.28
C ALA A 115 -7.07 8.14 3.61
N SER A 116 -6.91 6.82 3.65
CA SER A 116 -6.24 6.15 4.76
C SER A 116 -4.74 6.47 4.75
N PHE A 117 -4.07 6.23 5.87
CA PHE A 117 -2.61 6.30 5.93
C PHE A 117 -1.96 5.43 4.84
N ALA A 118 -2.41 4.18 4.69
CA ALA A 118 -1.86 3.24 3.70
C ALA A 118 -1.97 3.78 2.28
N ARG A 119 -3.13 4.35 1.91
CA ARG A 119 -3.29 4.99 0.59
C ARG A 119 -2.38 6.21 0.44
N SER A 120 -2.34 7.10 1.42
CA SER A 120 -1.46 8.28 1.40
C SER A 120 0.01 7.89 1.24
N ALA A 121 0.48 6.89 1.99
CA ALA A 121 1.86 6.42 1.91
C ALA A 121 2.20 5.77 0.56
N VAL A 122 1.30 4.95 0.02
CA VAL A 122 1.45 4.32 -1.31
C VAL A 122 1.55 5.38 -2.40
N VAL A 123 0.67 6.38 -2.40
CA VAL A 123 0.67 7.41 -3.44
C VAL A 123 1.85 8.35 -3.28
N ALA A 124 2.20 8.75 -2.05
CA ALA A 124 3.38 9.57 -1.78
C ALA A 124 4.67 8.89 -2.27
N PHE A 125 4.84 7.59 -1.99
CA PHE A 125 6.05 6.90 -2.44
C PHE A 125 6.09 6.70 -3.96
N LYS A 126 4.95 6.43 -4.62
CA LYS A 126 4.88 6.45 -6.10
C LYS A 126 5.27 7.81 -6.67
N TYR A 127 4.81 8.90 -6.04
CA TYR A 127 5.14 10.26 -6.44
C TYR A 127 6.65 10.51 -6.34
N LEU A 128 7.28 10.09 -5.23
CA LEU A 128 8.74 10.16 -5.07
C LEU A 128 9.49 9.32 -6.13
N LEU A 129 9.07 8.07 -6.35
CA LEU A 129 9.71 7.19 -7.34
C LEU A 129 9.63 7.78 -8.76
N ASN A 130 8.49 8.35 -9.15
CA ASN A 130 8.35 9.05 -10.43
C ASN A 130 9.28 10.25 -10.55
N SER A 131 9.54 10.97 -9.45
CA SER A 131 10.49 12.08 -9.43
C SER A 131 11.94 11.62 -9.58
N ILE A 132 12.32 10.52 -8.91
CA ILE A 132 13.70 10.00 -8.93
C ILE A 132 14.02 9.29 -10.25
N LEU A 133 13.08 8.48 -10.74
CA LEU A 133 13.31 7.54 -11.85
C LEU A 133 12.73 8.03 -13.18
N GLY A 134 12.01 9.14 -13.18
CA GLY A 134 11.27 9.63 -14.33
C GLY A 134 9.92 8.94 -14.52
N ASN A 135 8.98 9.65 -15.15
CA ASN A 135 7.62 9.17 -15.44
C ASN A 135 7.54 8.48 -16.82
N GLU A 136 8.39 7.48 -17.06
CA GLU A 136 8.49 6.77 -18.36
C GLU A 136 7.38 5.70 -18.54
N GLY A 137 6.17 5.92 -18.02
CA GLY A 137 5.11 4.91 -18.05
C GLY A 137 5.38 3.69 -17.17
N ARG A 138 6.25 3.84 -16.16
CA ARG A 138 6.55 2.82 -15.16
C ARG A 138 5.32 2.59 -14.28
N SER A 139 5.02 1.32 -14.05
CA SER A 139 4.01 0.92 -13.08
C SER A 139 4.71 0.49 -11.80
N TYR A 140 4.29 1.01 -10.64
CA TYR A 140 4.81 0.57 -9.35
C TYR A 140 3.71 -0.18 -8.60
N LEU A 141 3.99 -1.43 -8.24
CA LEU A 141 3.09 -2.27 -7.46
C LEU A 141 3.52 -2.24 -5.99
N PHE A 142 2.58 -1.90 -5.12
CA PHE A 142 2.79 -1.95 -3.68
C PHE A 142 2.91 -3.41 -3.22
N VAL A 143 4.01 -3.72 -2.53
CA VAL A 143 4.35 -5.09 -2.12
C VAL A 143 4.26 -5.26 -0.61
N ARG A 144 4.82 -4.33 0.18
CA ARG A 144 4.90 -4.51 1.63
C ARG A 144 4.89 -3.19 2.37
N LEU A 145 4.23 -3.15 3.52
CA LEU A 145 4.29 -2.06 4.49
C LEU A 145 4.62 -2.65 5.86
N ASN A 146 5.77 -2.26 6.40
CA ASN A 146 6.20 -2.66 7.72
C ASN A 146 6.22 -1.41 8.62
N MET A 147 5.46 -1.39 9.71
CA MET A 147 5.33 -0.23 10.58
C MET A 147 5.60 -0.63 12.03
N LYS A 148 6.44 0.14 12.70
CA LYS A 148 6.53 0.14 14.17
C LYS A 148 5.28 0.77 14.77
N ALA A 149 4.82 1.89 14.20
CA ALA A 149 3.61 2.60 14.58
C ALA A 149 3.06 3.38 13.37
N ILE A 150 1.74 3.53 13.26
CA ILE A 150 1.13 4.37 12.23
C ILE A 150 1.21 5.84 12.69
N PRO A 151 1.72 6.77 11.86
CA PRO A 151 1.70 8.19 12.18
C PRO A 151 0.25 8.70 12.28
N SER A 152 -0.06 9.44 13.35
CA SER A 152 -1.36 10.11 13.52
C SER A 152 -1.47 11.43 12.75
N ALA A 153 -0.34 11.97 12.27
CA ALA A 153 -0.24 13.29 11.64
C ALA A 153 0.63 13.25 10.36
N SER A 154 1.50 14.24 10.20
CA SER A 154 2.42 14.33 9.08
C SER A 154 3.46 13.21 9.11
N PHE A 155 3.94 12.84 7.92
CA PHE A 155 5.03 11.88 7.77
C PHE A 155 5.83 12.20 6.52
N ALA A 156 7.03 11.65 6.45
CA ALA A 156 7.88 11.70 5.28
C ALA A 156 8.25 10.29 4.83
N ILE A 157 8.50 10.12 3.53
CA ILE A 157 9.07 8.89 2.99
C ILE A 157 10.36 9.25 2.29
N ARG A 158 11.47 8.69 2.77
CA ARG A 158 12.79 8.83 2.16
C ARG A 158 13.10 7.61 1.32
N TYR A 159 13.53 7.81 0.08
CA TYR A 159 14.05 6.73 -0.74
C TYR A 159 15.31 6.16 -0.11
N ALA A 160 15.35 4.85 0.12
CA ALA A 160 16.48 4.19 0.75
C ALA A 160 17.39 3.52 -0.27
N ARG A 161 16.84 2.60 -1.07
CA ARG A 161 17.60 1.80 -2.05
C ARG A 161 16.68 1.00 -2.96
N ILE A 162 17.30 0.40 -3.98
CA ILE A 162 16.73 -0.71 -4.74
C ILE A 162 17.34 -2.04 -4.26
N VAL A 163 16.49 -3.00 -3.90
CA VAL A 163 16.85 -4.34 -3.43
C VAL A 163 16.67 -5.33 -4.58
N ALA A 164 17.68 -6.18 -4.79
CA ALA A 164 17.69 -7.19 -5.84
C ALA A 164 17.37 -6.66 -7.25
N LYS A 165 17.65 -5.36 -7.51
CA LYS A 165 17.32 -4.64 -8.75
C LYS A 165 15.83 -4.68 -9.14
N LYS A 166 14.93 -5.01 -8.21
CA LYS A 166 13.50 -5.22 -8.48
C LYS A 166 12.58 -4.53 -7.49
N PHE A 167 13.04 -4.31 -6.26
CA PHE A 167 12.21 -3.78 -5.20
C PHE A 167 12.72 -2.43 -4.71
N TYR A 168 11.88 -1.41 -4.77
CA TYR A 168 12.16 -0.09 -4.25
C TYR A 168 11.79 -0.02 -2.78
N GLU A 169 12.74 0.37 -1.92
CA GLU A 169 12.56 0.51 -0.49
C GLU A 169 12.50 2.01 -0.11
N GLY A 170 11.45 2.39 0.60
CA GLY A 170 11.29 3.70 1.23
C GLY A 170 11.24 3.56 2.75
N VAL A 171 11.90 4.48 3.46
CA VAL A 171 11.84 4.59 4.92
C VAL A 171 10.81 5.65 5.30
N ILE A 172 9.84 5.27 6.12
CA ILE A 172 8.81 6.16 6.62
C ILE A 172 9.29 6.76 7.93
N VAL A 173 9.27 8.10 7.98
CA VAL A 173 9.73 8.90 9.11
C VAL A 173 8.56 9.74 9.63
N ALA A 174 8.37 9.77 10.94
CA ALA A 174 7.45 10.67 11.62
C ALA A 174 8.14 11.21 12.88
N ASP A 175 7.96 12.51 13.16
CA ASP A 175 8.60 13.21 14.27
C ASP A 175 10.12 12.98 14.35
N GLY A 176 10.78 12.93 13.18
CA GLY A 176 12.23 12.69 13.06
C GLY A 176 12.68 11.24 13.26
N ASN A 177 11.76 10.31 13.55
CA ASN A 177 12.06 8.91 13.85
C ASN A 177 11.62 7.96 12.73
N GLU A 178 12.41 6.92 12.46
CA GLU A 178 12.00 5.81 11.57
C GLU A 178 10.87 5.00 12.23
N VAL A 179 9.67 5.15 11.68
CA VAL A 179 8.45 4.47 12.15
C VAL A 179 8.02 3.34 11.22
N GLY A 180 8.63 3.19 10.05
CA GLY A 180 8.32 2.08 9.16
C GLY A 180 9.05 2.10 7.84
N ARG A 181 8.67 1.17 6.97
CA ARG A 181 9.22 0.95 5.65
C ARG A 181 8.14 0.53 4.67
N ILE A 182 8.26 1.01 3.44
CA ILE A 182 7.36 0.70 2.34
C ILE A 182 8.15 0.13 1.17
N TYR A 183 7.58 -0.88 0.51
CA TYR A 183 8.24 -1.60 -0.57
C TYR A 183 7.35 -1.67 -1.79
N PHE A 184 7.94 -1.43 -2.94
CA PHE A 184 7.30 -1.55 -4.24
C PHE A 184 8.12 -2.44 -5.16
N SER A 185 7.47 -3.11 -6.09
CA SER A 185 8.14 -3.70 -7.26
C SER A 185 7.78 -2.92 -8.51
N GLU A 186 8.58 -3.07 -9.55
CA GLU A 186 8.11 -2.72 -10.90
C GLU A 186 6.95 -3.63 -11.28
N GLY A 187 5.87 -3.03 -11.76
CA GLY A 187 4.79 -3.72 -12.44
C GLY A 187 5.20 -3.92 -13.89
N VAL A 188 4.90 -5.10 -14.43
CA VAL A 188 4.94 -5.30 -15.88
C VAL A 188 3.84 -4.42 -16.47
N SER A 189 4.22 -3.30 -17.08
CA SER A 189 3.35 -2.56 -17.98
C SER A 189 3.17 -3.45 -19.20
N ASN A 190 2.02 -4.14 -19.32
CA ASN A 190 1.60 -4.65 -20.62
C ASN A 190 1.26 -3.44 -21.48
N VAL A 191 2.28 -2.80 -22.06
CA VAL A 191 2.11 -2.00 -23.26
C VAL A 191 1.92 -3.02 -24.37
N GLY A 192 0.69 -3.54 -24.45
CA GLY A 192 0.25 -4.38 -25.56
C GLY A 192 -0.11 -3.49 -26.73
N ASN A 193 0.73 -3.56 -27.77
CA ASN A 193 0.52 -3.35 -29.21
C ASN A 193 -0.77 -2.65 -29.65
#